data_AF-A0A9E0LJY7-F1
#
_entry.id   AF-A0A9E0LJY7-F1
#
_cell.length_a   1.000
_cell.length_b   1.000
_cell.length_c   1.000
_cell.angle_alpha   90.00
_cell.angle_beta   90.00
_cell.angle_gamma   90.00
#
_symmetry.space_group_name_H-M   'P 1'
#
loop_
_entity.id
_entity.type
_entity.pdbx_description
1 polymer ?
#
loop_
_entity_poly.entity_id
_entity_poly.type
_entity_poly.pdbx_seq_one_letter_code
_entity_poly.pdbx_strand_id
1 'polypeptide(L)'
;MNNQTFIQRYFVQVEEAIAAGQQFESARATEEALLHYNVALAILEVLAAGTNEKHRLQQLLAHVHDRLGRIYLVGLDCTKAANHLETAVVGYDRLFGGGNRRSFEMTVLLAEACVRGGQAVAGQAAAKAAAALLEQVEGYCGPSAAYAYYWLYRSEMILENQEAAAAAASKMGAYLVANPDLLNNGTFGLLLREVATLKG
;
A
#
# COMPACT_ATOMS: atom_id res chain seq x y z
N MET A 1 29.30 8.97 -27.75
CA MET A 1 28.70 7.86 -26.97
C MET A 1 27.18 7.94 -27.12
N ASN A 2 26.52 6.83 -27.46
CA ASN A 2 25.09 6.83 -27.77
C ASN A 2 24.26 6.98 -26.48
N ASN A 3 23.39 7.99 -26.42
CA ASN A 3 22.57 8.32 -25.24
C ASN A 3 21.69 7.13 -24.80
N GLN A 4 21.30 6.31 -25.77
CA GLN A 4 20.50 5.10 -25.56
C GLN A 4 21.24 4.02 -24.75
N THR A 5 22.54 3.83 -24.99
CA THR A 5 23.37 2.89 -24.22
C THR A 5 23.59 3.37 -22.79
N PHE A 6 23.56 4.69 -22.56
CA PHE A 6 23.74 5.28 -21.24
C PHE A 6 22.47 5.12 -20.38
N ILE A 7 21.30 5.39 -20.95
CA ILE A 7 19.99 5.19 -20.29
C ILE A 7 19.78 3.70 -19.93
N GLN A 8 20.13 2.79 -20.83
CA GLN A 8 20.03 1.35 -20.57
C GLN A 8 20.87 0.91 -19.36
N ARG A 9 22.08 1.45 -19.21
CA ARG A 9 22.94 1.14 -18.05
C ARG A 9 22.30 1.59 -16.73
N TYR A 10 21.65 2.76 -16.70
CA TYR A 10 20.96 3.20 -15.51
C TYR A 10 19.77 2.32 -15.15
N PHE A 11 19.01 1.83 -16.14
CA PHE A 11 17.93 0.87 -15.85
C PHE A 11 18.46 -0.43 -15.25
N VAL A 12 19.60 -0.94 -15.74
CA VAL A 12 20.25 -2.12 -15.14
C VAL A 12 20.65 -1.83 -13.68
N GLN A 13 21.24 -0.67 -13.40
CA GLN A 13 21.61 -0.28 -12.03
C GLN A 13 20.40 -0.15 -11.10
N VAL A 14 19.27 0.37 -11.60
CA VAL A 14 18.02 0.42 -10.85
C VAL A 14 17.54 -0.98 -10.50
N GLU A 15 17.53 -1.89 -11.47
CA GLU A 15 17.07 -3.27 -11.27
C GLU A 15 17.98 -4.02 -10.29
N GLU A 16 19.29 -3.83 -10.37
CA GLU A 16 20.26 -4.36 -9.41
C GLU A 16 20.02 -3.82 -8.00
N ALA A 17 19.78 -2.51 -7.86
CA ALA A 17 19.46 -1.90 -6.58
C ALA A 17 18.13 -2.41 -6.01
N ILE A 18 17.09 -2.58 -6.84
CA ILE A 18 15.82 -3.18 -6.42
C ILE A 18 16.00 -4.62 -5.97
N ALA A 19 16.76 -5.42 -6.71
CA ALA A 19 17.03 -6.82 -6.37
C ALA A 19 17.79 -6.95 -5.04
N ALA A 20 18.80 -6.11 -4.82
CA ALA A 20 19.51 -6.03 -3.55
C ALA A 20 18.56 -5.61 -2.40
N GLY A 21 17.72 -4.60 -2.62
CA GLY A 21 16.71 -4.17 -1.65
C GLY A 21 15.76 -5.31 -1.26
N GLN A 22 15.28 -6.08 -2.24
CA GLN A 22 14.43 -7.26 -2.00
C GLN A 22 15.14 -8.36 -1.20
N GLN A 23 16.43 -8.59 -1.48
CA GLN A 23 17.23 -9.57 -0.76
C GLN A 23 17.39 -9.17 0.71
N PHE A 24 17.74 -7.91 0.99
CA PHE A 24 17.87 -7.42 2.36
C PHE A 24 16.54 -7.39 3.10
N GLU A 25 15.45 -7.01 2.43
CA GLU A 25 14.11 -7.05 3.02
C GLU A 25 13.71 -8.48 3.40
N SER A 26 13.99 -9.47 2.54
CA SER A 26 13.75 -10.89 2.82
C SER A 26 14.59 -11.40 3.99
N ALA A 27 15.80 -10.87 4.14
CA ALA A 27 16.70 -11.13 5.27
C ALA A 27 16.33 -10.34 6.54
N ARG A 28 15.27 -9.51 6.51
CA ARG A 28 14.86 -8.59 7.59
C ARG A 28 15.93 -7.57 7.98
N ALA A 29 16.81 -7.23 7.04
CA ALA A 29 17.82 -6.19 7.15
C ALA A 29 17.22 -4.87 6.65
N THR A 30 16.45 -4.21 7.52
CA THR A 30 15.59 -3.07 7.16
C THR A 30 16.38 -1.84 6.70
N GLU A 31 17.49 -1.50 7.35
CA GLU A 31 18.28 -0.31 7.01
C GLU A 31 18.95 -0.47 5.65
N GLU A 32 19.48 -1.66 5.36
CA GLU A 32 20.10 -2.00 4.09
C GLU A 32 19.06 -2.04 2.96
N ALA A 33 17.87 -2.59 3.22
CA ALA A 33 16.77 -2.56 2.27
C ALA A 33 16.38 -1.11 1.92
N LEU A 34 16.23 -0.24 2.92
CA LEU A 34 15.95 1.18 2.73
C LEU A 34 17.04 1.87 1.90
N LEU A 35 18.32 1.61 2.21
CA LEU A 35 19.44 2.16 1.45
C LEU A 35 19.32 1.83 -0.04
N HIS A 36 19.13 0.55 -0.37
CA HIS A 36 19.07 0.09 -1.76
C HIS A 36 17.84 0.62 -2.50
N TYR A 37 16.67 0.67 -1.86
CA TYR A 37 15.49 1.26 -2.48
C TYR A 37 15.61 2.78 -2.67
N ASN A 38 16.23 3.50 -1.73
CA ASN A 38 16.49 4.94 -1.89
C ASN A 38 17.51 5.22 -3.02
N VAL A 39 18.51 4.36 -3.19
CA VAL A 39 19.43 4.44 -4.35
C VAL A 39 18.67 4.23 -5.65
N ALA A 40 17.82 3.21 -5.73
CA ALA A 40 16.99 2.96 -6.91
C ALA A 40 16.08 4.17 -7.22
N LEU A 41 15.44 4.76 -6.20
CA LEU A 41 14.59 5.93 -6.34
C LEU A 41 15.37 7.13 -6.89
N ALA A 42 16.54 7.44 -6.33
CA ALA A 42 17.36 8.56 -6.78
C ALA A 42 17.76 8.42 -8.25
N ILE A 43 18.12 7.21 -8.71
CA ILE A 43 18.44 6.98 -10.13
C ILE A 43 17.19 7.16 -11.00
N LEU A 44 16.04 6.65 -10.57
CA LEU A 44 14.77 6.80 -11.30
C LEU A 44 14.32 8.26 -11.41
N GLU A 45 14.50 9.06 -10.37
CA GLU A 45 14.20 10.51 -10.38
C GLU A 45 15.08 11.26 -11.40
N VAL A 46 16.35 10.89 -11.50
CA VAL A 46 17.25 11.42 -12.53
C VAL A 46 16.79 10.99 -13.94
N LEU A 47 16.39 9.74 -14.12
CA LEU A 47 15.89 9.24 -15.41
C LEU A 47 14.57 9.89 -15.84
N ALA A 48 13.71 10.27 -14.89
CA ALA A 48 12.42 10.89 -15.17
C ALA A 48 12.51 12.20 -15.96
N ALA A 49 13.64 12.90 -15.88
CA ALA A 49 13.88 14.14 -16.60
C ALA A 49 14.25 13.96 -18.09
N GLY A 50 14.61 12.75 -18.54
CA GLY A 50 15.30 12.59 -19.83
C GLY A 50 14.99 11.35 -20.67
N THR A 51 14.11 10.45 -20.23
CA THR A 51 13.84 9.19 -20.97
C THR A 51 12.50 9.18 -21.72
N ASN A 52 12.51 8.54 -22.90
CA ASN A 52 11.29 8.21 -23.65
C ASN A 52 10.66 6.88 -23.20
N GLU A 53 11.34 6.09 -22.35
CA GLU A 53 10.82 4.83 -21.78
C GLU A 53 9.85 5.08 -20.61
N LYS A 54 8.83 5.92 -20.84
CA LYS A 54 7.92 6.41 -19.80
C LYS A 54 7.21 5.27 -19.05
N HIS A 55 6.83 4.20 -19.75
CA HIS A 55 6.10 3.09 -19.13
C HIS A 55 6.98 2.28 -18.16
N ARG A 56 8.18 1.85 -18.59
CA ARG A 56 9.12 1.11 -17.73
C ARG A 56 9.52 1.94 -16.52
N LEU A 57 9.79 3.23 -16.73
CA LEU A 57 10.10 4.15 -15.65
C LEU A 57 8.95 4.24 -14.62
N GLN A 58 7.71 4.38 -15.08
CA GLN A 58 6.53 4.43 -14.21
C GLN A 58 6.36 3.13 -13.41
N GLN A 59 6.59 1.97 -14.04
CA GLN A 59 6.53 0.66 -13.36
C GLN A 59 7.54 0.57 -12.22
N LEU A 60 8.80 0.93 -12.49
CA LEU A 60 9.87 0.88 -11.50
C LEU A 60 9.65 1.88 -10.37
N LEU A 61 9.23 3.12 -10.68
CA LEU A 61 8.89 4.13 -9.67
C LEU A 61 7.76 3.66 -8.76
N ALA A 62 6.64 3.21 -9.33
CA ALA A 62 5.51 2.73 -8.54
C ALA A 62 5.92 1.56 -7.62
N HIS A 63 6.72 0.63 -8.13
CA HIS A 63 7.25 -0.49 -7.35
C HIS A 63 8.17 -0.03 -6.21
N VAL A 64 9.12 0.87 -6.46
CA VAL A 64 10.04 1.35 -5.41
C VAL A 64 9.28 2.10 -4.31
N HIS A 65 8.31 2.95 -4.69
CA HIS A 65 7.45 3.64 -3.72
C HIS A 65 6.59 2.66 -2.91
N ASP A 66 6.03 1.62 -3.51
CA ASP A 66 5.31 0.55 -2.80
C ASP A 66 6.21 -0.10 -1.73
N ARG A 67 7.44 -0.51 -2.09
CA ARG A 67 8.38 -1.13 -1.15
C ARG A 67 8.79 -0.21 -0.02
N LEU A 68 9.19 1.03 -0.33
CA LEU A 68 9.54 2.03 0.69
C LEU A 68 8.37 2.31 1.63
N GLY A 69 7.16 2.48 1.07
CA GLY A 69 5.94 2.71 1.83
C GLY A 69 5.67 1.59 2.85
N ARG A 70 5.78 0.33 2.42
CA ARG A 70 5.63 -0.83 3.32
C ARG A 70 6.70 -0.88 4.41
N ILE A 71 7.96 -0.64 4.07
CA ILE A 71 9.06 -0.69 5.04
C ILE A 71 8.88 0.40 6.11
N TYR A 72 8.59 1.64 5.70
CA TYR A 72 8.33 2.73 6.63
C TYR A 72 7.09 2.47 7.49
N LEU A 73 6.06 1.83 6.94
CA LEU A 73 4.87 1.47 7.69
C LEU A 73 5.18 0.46 8.81
N VAL A 74 5.99 -0.58 8.51
CA VAL A 74 6.46 -1.54 9.52
C VAL A 74 7.32 -0.83 10.59
N GLY A 75 8.16 0.12 10.17
CA GLY A 75 8.96 0.95 11.07
C GLY A 75 8.18 2.06 11.81
N LEU A 76 6.86 2.15 11.61
CA LEU A 76 5.97 3.16 12.20
C LEU A 76 6.26 4.61 11.83
N ASP A 77 7.10 4.86 10.82
CA ASP A 77 7.29 6.18 10.22
C ASP A 77 6.11 6.47 9.28
N CYS A 78 4.95 6.73 9.88
CA CYS A 78 3.66 6.80 9.21
C CYS A 78 3.60 7.95 8.19
N THR A 79 4.32 9.04 8.43
CA THR A 79 4.38 10.18 7.50
C THR A 79 5.12 9.80 6.22
N LYS A 80 6.31 9.19 6.32
CA LYS A 80 7.02 8.72 5.12
C LYS A 80 6.27 7.60 4.43
N ALA A 81 5.69 6.68 5.19
CA ALA A 81 4.87 5.60 4.65
C ALA A 81 3.72 6.16 3.79
N ALA A 82 2.94 7.10 4.32
CA ALA A 82 1.82 7.71 3.60
C ALA A 82 2.26 8.36 2.28
N ASN A 83 3.33 9.16 2.29
CA ASN A 83 3.85 9.83 1.09
C ASN A 83 4.24 8.82 -0.01
N HIS A 84 4.97 7.76 0.37
CA HIS A 84 5.36 6.73 -0.58
C HIS A 84 4.17 5.92 -1.09
N LEU A 85 3.24 5.54 -0.22
CA LEU A 85 2.05 4.77 -0.58
C LEU A 85 1.11 5.56 -1.49
N GLU A 86 0.89 6.85 -1.24
CA GLU A 86 0.10 7.72 -2.11
C GLU A 86 0.72 7.80 -3.52
N THR A 87 2.03 7.94 -3.60
CA THR A 87 2.75 7.94 -4.89
C THR A 87 2.61 6.60 -5.60
N ALA A 88 2.65 5.48 -4.88
CA ALA A 88 2.45 4.15 -5.44
C ALA A 88 1.02 3.92 -5.95
N VAL A 89 -0.01 4.38 -5.22
CA VAL A 89 -1.41 4.36 -5.68
C VAL A 89 -1.55 5.05 -7.03
N VAL A 90 -1.09 6.30 -7.12
CA VAL A 90 -1.15 7.10 -8.36
C VAL A 90 -0.36 6.42 -9.49
N GLY A 91 0.80 5.84 -9.17
CA GLY A 91 1.63 5.11 -10.12
C GLY A 91 0.91 3.89 -10.70
N TYR A 92 0.33 3.05 -9.85
CA TYR A 92 -0.38 1.84 -10.28
C TYR A 92 -1.67 2.15 -11.03
N ASP A 93 -2.43 3.17 -10.61
CA ASP A 93 -3.63 3.60 -11.35
C ASP A 93 -3.29 4.10 -12.76
N ARG A 94 -2.16 4.79 -12.94
CA ARG A 94 -1.68 5.20 -14.28
C ARG A 94 -1.26 4.02 -15.14
N LEU A 95 -0.70 2.98 -14.55
CA LEU A 95 -0.17 1.81 -15.26
C LEU A 95 -1.25 0.82 -15.67
N PHE A 96 -2.24 0.60 -14.81
CA PHE A 96 -3.20 -0.49 -14.93
C PHE A 96 -4.66 -0.03 -14.99
N GLY A 97 -4.90 1.27 -14.91
CA GLY A 97 -6.23 1.85 -14.73
C GLY A 97 -6.64 1.89 -13.25
N GLY A 98 -7.58 2.79 -12.95
CA GLY A 98 -8.15 2.93 -11.60
C GLY A 98 -8.82 1.64 -11.14
N GLY A 99 -8.68 1.34 -9.85
CA GLY A 99 -9.32 0.16 -9.23
C GLY A 99 -8.67 -1.18 -9.58
N ASN A 100 -7.41 -1.17 -10.01
CA ASN A 100 -6.65 -2.40 -10.11
C ASN A 100 -6.29 -2.93 -8.70
N ARG A 101 -6.02 -4.23 -8.61
CA ARG A 101 -5.67 -4.89 -7.34
C ARG A 101 -4.51 -4.23 -6.60
N ARG A 102 -3.46 -3.78 -7.31
CA ARG A 102 -2.27 -3.21 -6.67
C ARG A 102 -2.57 -1.85 -6.06
N SER A 103 -3.25 -0.96 -6.79
CA SER A 103 -3.63 0.34 -6.23
C SER A 103 -4.61 0.18 -5.07
N PHE A 104 -5.56 -0.76 -5.16
CA PHE A 104 -6.42 -1.10 -4.03
C PHE A 104 -5.62 -1.51 -2.78
N GLU A 105 -4.68 -2.45 -2.91
CA GLU A 105 -3.84 -2.89 -1.79
C GLU A 105 -3.01 -1.73 -1.21
N MET A 106 -2.50 -0.82 -2.06
CA MET A 106 -1.76 0.36 -1.61
C MET A 106 -2.67 1.37 -0.88
N THR A 107 -3.89 1.57 -1.36
CA THR A 107 -4.87 2.48 -0.73
C THR A 107 -5.26 1.99 0.67
N VAL A 108 -5.37 0.68 0.88
CA VAL A 108 -5.59 0.10 2.21
C VAL A 108 -4.43 0.39 3.16
N LEU A 109 -3.19 0.25 2.68
CA LEU A 109 -2.00 0.57 3.49
C LEU A 109 -1.84 2.08 3.72
N LEU A 110 -2.25 2.92 2.76
CA LEU A 110 -2.28 4.36 2.93
C LEU A 110 -3.26 4.75 4.03
N ALA A 111 -4.44 4.12 4.06
CA ALA A 111 -5.40 4.31 5.13
C ALA A 111 -4.81 3.92 6.50
N GLU A 112 -4.12 2.78 6.58
CA GLU A 112 -3.38 2.39 7.78
C GLU A 112 -2.37 3.45 8.21
N ALA A 113 -1.48 3.87 7.30
CA ALA A 113 -0.43 4.82 7.58
C ALA A 113 -1.02 6.15 8.10
N CYS A 114 -2.04 6.68 7.44
CA CYS A 114 -2.69 7.92 7.88
C CYS A 114 -3.37 7.77 9.24
N VAL A 115 -4.13 6.69 9.48
CA VAL A 115 -4.80 6.47 10.77
C VAL A 115 -3.78 6.32 11.90
N ARG A 116 -2.75 5.49 11.72
CA ARG A 116 -1.70 5.26 12.73
C ARG A 116 -0.83 6.49 12.94
N GLY A 117 -0.66 7.31 11.92
CA GLY A 117 0.04 8.60 11.97
C GLY A 117 -0.79 9.76 12.54
N GLY A 118 -2.00 9.51 13.04
CA GLY A 118 -2.87 10.55 13.61
C GLY A 118 -3.58 11.44 12.59
N GLN A 119 -3.51 11.12 11.30
CA GLN A 119 -4.18 11.85 10.22
C GLN A 119 -5.55 11.22 9.92
N ALA A 120 -6.46 11.26 10.89
CA ALA A 120 -7.73 10.52 10.81
C ALA A 120 -8.59 10.87 9.59
N VAL A 121 -8.64 12.15 9.18
CA VAL A 121 -9.41 12.60 8.00
C VAL A 121 -8.83 12.01 6.71
N ALA A 122 -7.50 12.07 6.53
CA ALA A 122 -6.84 11.47 5.36
C ALA A 122 -7.00 9.94 5.35
N GLY A 123 -6.87 9.32 6.53
CA GLY A 123 -7.08 7.89 6.71
C GLY A 123 -8.51 7.45 6.37
N GLN A 124 -9.52 8.24 6.79
CA GLN A 124 -10.92 8.00 6.45
C GLN A 124 -11.15 8.13 4.94
N ALA A 125 -10.58 9.16 4.30
CA ALA A 125 -10.70 9.34 2.86
C ALA A 125 -10.09 8.16 2.08
N ALA A 126 -8.88 7.74 2.44
CA ALA A 126 -8.24 6.57 1.84
C ALA A 126 -9.04 5.28 2.09
N ALA A 127 -9.54 5.07 3.31
CA ALA A 127 -10.34 3.88 3.64
C ALA A 127 -11.67 3.84 2.86
N LYS A 128 -12.35 4.99 2.70
CA LYS A 128 -13.56 5.10 1.85
C LYS A 128 -13.23 4.80 0.39
N ALA A 129 -12.12 5.31 -0.12
CA ALA A 129 -11.67 5.01 -1.48
C ALA A 129 -11.39 3.50 -1.65
N ALA A 130 -10.66 2.88 -0.73
CA ALA A 130 -10.41 1.44 -0.76
C ALA A 130 -11.72 0.62 -0.71
N ALA A 131 -12.65 0.98 0.17
CA ALA A 131 -13.94 0.30 0.27
C ALA A 131 -14.78 0.43 -1.03
N ALA A 132 -14.74 1.59 -1.69
CA ALA A 132 -15.41 1.79 -2.97
C ALA A 132 -14.75 1.02 -4.13
N LEU A 133 -13.42 0.89 -4.10
CA LEU A 133 -12.68 0.10 -5.08
C LEU A 133 -12.96 -1.40 -4.95
N LEU A 134 -13.16 -1.91 -3.73
CA LEU A 134 -13.48 -3.32 -3.51
C LEU A 134 -14.72 -3.77 -4.28
N GLU A 135 -15.73 -2.91 -4.40
CA GLU A 135 -16.95 -3.17 -5.17
C GLU A 135 -16.68 -3.30 -6.69
N GLN A 136 -15.54 -2.78 -7.17
CA GLN A 136 -15.12 -2.81 -8.57
C GLN A 136 -14.13 -3.94 -8.90
N VAL A 137 -13.42 -4.48 -7.88
CA VAL A 137 -12.48 -5.60 -8.09
C VAL A 137 -13.21 -6.93 -7.97
N GLU A 138 -13.87 -7.33 -9.07
CA GLU A 138 -14.65 -8.58 -9.13
C GLU A 138 -13.79 -9.79 -8.75
N GLY A 139 -14.28 -10.62 -7.82
CA GLY A 139 -13.60 -11.84 -7.37
C GLY A 139 -12.45 -11.65 -6.37
N TYR A 140 -12.19 -10.44 -5.87
CA TYR A 140 -11.17 -10.24 -4.84
C TYR A 140 -11.63 -10.75 -3.46
N CYS A 141 -11.14 -11.94 -3.08
CA CYS A 141 -11.33 -12.54 -1.75
C CYS A 141 -10.14 -12.32 -0.81
N GLY A 142 -9.33 -11.29 -1.06
CA GLY A 142 -8.09 -11.06 -0.34
C GLY A 142 -8.30 -10.39 1.01
N PRO A 143 -7.35 -10.57 1.95
CA PRO A 143 -7.51 -10.03 3.28
C PRO A 143 -7.55 -8.48 3.39
N SER A 144 -6.99 -7.78 2.41
CA SER A 144 -6.99 -6.32 2.35
C SER A 144 -8.40 -5.73 2.28
N ALA A 145 -9.39 -6.50 1.80
CA ALA A 145 -10.80 -6.11 1.82
C ALA A 145 -11.35 -5.93 3.24
N ALA A 146 -11.04 -6.87 4.14
CA ALA A 146 -11.40 -6.72 5.55
C ALA A 146 -10.67 -5.51 6.17
N TYR A 147 -9.41 -5.28 5.81
CA TYR A 147 -8.66 -4.13 6.30
C TYR A 147 -9.18 -2.79 5.79
N ALA A 148 -9.73 -2.71 4.57
CA ALA A 148 -10.37 -1.48 4.08
C ALA A 148 -11.50 -1.04 5.03
N TYR A 149 -12.36 -1.97 5.43
CA TYR A 149 -13.44 -1.70 6.38
C TYR A 149 -12.93 -1.48 7.81
N TYR A 150 -11.89 -2.19 8.23
CA TYR A 150 -11.27 -1.99 9.55
C TYR A 150 -10.71 -0.57 9.69
N TRP A 151 -9.94 -0.10 8.72
CA TRP A 151 -9.37 1.26 8.77
C TRP A 151 -10.43 2.33 8.64
N LEU A 152 -11.51 2.06 7.89
CA LEU A 152 -12.69 2.92 7.88
C LEU A 152 -13.31 2.99 9.27
N TYR A 153 -13.62 1.85 9.91
CA TYR A 153 -14.12 1.79 11.28
C TYR A 153 -13.23 2.58 12.25
N ARG A 154 -11.91 2.35 12.23
CA ARG A 154 -10.96 3.03 13.12
C ARG A 154 -10.94 4.54 12.90
N SER A 155 -10.96 4.98 11.65
CA SER A 155 -10.99 6.40 11.32
C SER A 155 -12.29 7.08 11.78
N GLU A 156 -13.45 6.44 11.57
CA GLU A 156 -14.76 6.96 12.01
C GLU A 156 -14.85 7.01 13.54
N MET A 157 -14.29 6.02 14.25
CA MET A 157 -14.20 6.04 15.71
C MET A 157 -13.36 7.22 16.24
N ILE A 158 -12.22 7.51 15.61
CA ILE A 158 -11.37 8.65 15.97
C ILE A 158 -12.08 9.99 15.67
N LEU A 159 -12.90 10.02 14.62
CA LEU A 159 -13.71 11.18 14.24
C LEU A 159 -15.06 11.24 14.98
N GLU A 160 -15.26 10.38 15.98
CA GLU A 160 -16.47 10.31 16.83
C GLU A 160 -17.78 10.05 16.06
N ASN A 161 -17.70 9.44 14.87
CA ASN A 161 -18.86 9.10 14.05
C ASN A 161 -19.29 7.65 14.28
N GLN A 162 -20.04 7.42 15.37
CA GLN A 162 -20.42 6.07 15.80
C GLN A 162 -21.29 5.32 14.79
N GLU A 163 -22.18 6.02 14.09
CA GLU A 163 -23.08 5.39 13.11
C GLU A 163 -22.27 4.84 11.92
N ALA A 164 -21.37 5.65 11.35
CA ALA A 164 -20.52 5.21 10.25
C ALA A 164 -19.52 4.13 10.70
N ALA A 165 -19.00 4.22 11.92
CA ALA A 165 -18.16 3.19 12.50
C ALA A 165 -18.91 1.84 12.59
N ALA A 166 -20.13 1.83 13.13
CA ALA A 166 -20.96 0.62 13.20
C ALA A 166 -21.28 0.05 11.81
N ALA A 167 -21.55 0.91 10.82
CA ALA A 167 -21.77 0.49 9.43
C ALA A 167 -20.53 -0.19 8.83
N ALA A 168 -19.33 0.39 9.02
CA ALA A 168 -18.07 -0.18 8.57
C ALA A 168 -17.77 -1.53 9.25
N ALA A 169 -17.97 -1.62 10.56
CA ALA A 169 -17.81 -2.87 11.31
C ALA A 169 -18.79 -3.96 10.84
N SER A 170 -20.03 -3.58 10.53
CA SER A 170 -21.04 -4.50 9.96
C SER A 170 -20.62 -5.03 8.60
N LYS A 171 -20.16 -4.15 7.68
CA LYS A 171 -19.63 -4.56 6.37
C LYS A 171 -18.42 -5.48 6.50
N MET A 172 -17.50 -5.18 7.40
CA MET A 172 -16.36 -6.04 7.68
C MET A 172 -16.80 -7.42 8.18
N GLY A 173 -17.72 -7.47 9.14
CA GLY A 173 -18.25 -8.72 9.67
C GLY A 173 -18.94 -9.57 8.59
N ALA A 174 -19.75 -8.95 7.73
CA ALA A 174 -20.38 -9.63 6.60
C ALA A 174 -19.35 -10.21 5.62
N TYR A 175 -18.30 -9.45 5.31
CA TYR A 175 -17.21 -9.91 4.45
C TYR A 175 -16.47 -11.12 5.04
N LEU A 176 -16.17 -11.10 6.34
CA LEU A 176 -15.48 -12.21 7.02
C LEU A 176 -16.34 -13.47 7.11
N VAL A 177 -17.65 -13.33 7.34
CA VAL A 177 -18.59 -14.46 7.32
C VAL A 177 -18.65 -15.09 5.92
N ALA A 178 -18.61 -14.28 4.86
CA ALA A 178 -18.58 -14.77 3.49
C ALA A 178 -17.23 -15.40 3.09
N ASN A 179 -16.15 -15.09 3.80
CA ASN A 179 -14.78 -15.55 3.51
C ASN A 179 -14.09 -16.13 4.76
N PRO A 180 -14.61 -17.25 5.32
CA PRO A 180 -14.14 -17.79 6.60
C PRO A 180 -12.67 -18.23 6.59
N ASP A 181 -12.12 -18.59 5.41
CA ASP A 181 -10.71 -18.97 5.26
C ASP A 181 -9.73 -17.85 5.64
N LEU A 182 -10.16 -16.59 5.58
CA LEU A 182 -9.35 -15.44 6.01
C LEU A 182 -9.08 -15.45 7.52
N LEU A 183 -9.98 -16.04 8.32
CA LEU A 183 -9.83 -16.12 9.77
C LEU A 183 -8.83 -17.21 10.21
N ASN A 184 -8.57 -18.19 9.33
CA ASN A 184 -7.70 -19.33 9.60
C ASN A 184 -6.24 -19.09 9.19
N ASN A 185 -5.95 -18.00 8.47
CA ASN A 185 -4.61 -17.65 7.99
C ASN A 185 -3.86 -16.71 8.94
N GLY A 186 -3.17 -17.26 9.94
CA GLY A 186 -2.09 -16.58 10.69
C GLY A 186 -2.49 -15.26 11.39
N THR A 187 -1.65 -14.23 11.24
CA THR A 187 -1.72 -12.90 11.91
C THR A 187 -3.04 -12.15 11.71
N PHE A 188 -3.88 -12.57 10.75
CA PHE A 188 -5.26 -12.08 10.56
C PHE A 188 -6.17 -12.32 11.75
N GLY A 189 -6.00 -13.45 12.43
CA GLY A 189 -6.87 -13.84 13.54
C GLY A 189 -6.78 -12.91 14.75
N LEU A 190 -5.69 -12.15 14.92
CA LEU A 190 -5.49 -11.31 16.10
C LEU A 190 -6.12 -9.92 15.96
N LEU A 191 -5.93 -9.25 14.81
CA LEU A 191 -6.49 -7.91 14.57
C LEU A 191 -8.02 -7.91 14.37
N LEU A 192 -8.58 -9.01 13.84
CA LEU A 192 -10.02 -9.10 13.54
C LEU A 192 -10.86 -9.67 14.69
N ARG A 193 -10.23 -10.35 15.66
CA ARG A 193 -10.93 -10.83 16.87
C ARG A 193 -11.42 -9.69 17.75
N GLU A 194 -10.67 -8.59 17.85
CA GLU A 194 -11.07 -7.40 18.62
C GLU A 194 -12.40 -6.81 18.14
N VAL A 195 -12.71 -6.91 16.84
CA VAL A 195 -13.96 -6.37 16.29
C VAL A 195 -15.10 -7.40 16.31
N ALA A 196 -14.80 -8.70 16.18
CA ALA A 196 -15.81 -9.75 16.34
C ALA A 196 -16.41 -9.77 17.76
N THR A 197 -15.63 -9.37 18.78
CA THR A 197 -16.10 -9.24 20.16
C THR A 197 -16.97 -8.00 20.42
N LEU A 198 -17.05 -7.04 19.48
CA LEU A 198 -17.91 -5.85 19.62
C LEU A 198 -19.39 -6.12 19.31
N LYS A 199 -19.76 -7.36 18.95
CA LYS A 199 -21.15 -7.83 18.88
C LYS A 199 -21.64 -8.56 20.14
N GLY A 200 -20.87 -8.52 21.23
CA GLY A 200 -21.23 -9.08 22.54
C GLY A 200 -21.78 -8.04 23.50
#